data_AF-A0A7W1CB88-F1
#
_entry.id   AF-A0A7W1CB88-F1
#
_cell.length_a   1.000
_cell.length_b   1.000
_cell.length_c   1.000
_cell.angle_alpha   90.00
_cell.angle_beta   90.00
_cell.angle_gamma   90.00
#
_symmetry.space_group_name_H-M   'P 1'
#
loop_
_entity.id
_entity.type
_entity.pdbx_description
1 polymer ?
#
loop_
_entity_poly.entity_id
_entity_poly.type
_entity_poly.pdbx_seq_one_letter_code
_entity_poly.pdbx_strand_id
1 'polypeptide(L)'
;MDPYASEDHVERRNPTTAARSSSGRRSMLEAAGLDPRDPRVRTLATIVGGMHGIPRHRSIHVGGFVLTREPLSTIVPIEPASMADRTVIQWDKDDVEAARLVKIDLLGLGMLTLIQFCIEYIRRTRGETFDLARMDMTDQAVYDDLCRADTIGVFQVESRAQMNTLPRLKPRCFYDLVVEVALIRPGPIQGEMVHPYLRRRAGEEPVTYPHPALEPILKRTLGIPLFQEQGMQVAIACASFTPGEADELRRAMGHKRSRERMSAICEKLVVGMQRNGIDEETARKIYNQINAFADYGFPESHSASFALLVYASAYLKHYYAPEFTAALLNAQPMGFYAPGTIIEDARRHGVKVRPVDVTRSGWDSTLESRDAGRATRDAGRSLQAQAAPPAPVPSSGIPQLFPRPASRVAHPALRLGIRLVRGLGPAAREQLQQALGQGGPFRSIHDLVARAGLDQRALRALAESGALDAFVPDEPVARRRRTALWRMLEAERGDAGPLAPAAPDLTVPAHMPAMAPVELTAADYRMTGIS
;
A
#
# COMPACT_ATOMS: atom_id res chain seq x y z
N MET A 1 -6.37 47.47 24.80
CA MET A 1 -6.44 46.20 25.56
C MET A 1 -7.28 45.26 24.74
N ASP A 2 -6.61 44.35 24.05
CA ASP A 2 -7.24 43.31 23.24
C ASP A 2 -7.32 42.04 24.10
N PRO A 3 -8.52 41.48 24.36
CA PRO A 3 -8.70 40.30 25.21
C PRO A 3 -8.21 38.98 24.58
N TYR A 4 -7.62 38.99 23.37
CA TYR A 4 -7.10 37.80 22.70
C TYR A 4 -5.57 37.75 22.57
N ALA A 5 -4.85 38.67 23.21
CA ALA A 5 -3.39 38.62 23.27
C ALA A 5 -2.92 37.56 24.30
N SER A 6 -2.97 36.28 23.93
CA SER A 6 -2.20 35.23 24.59
C SER A 6 -1.13 34.71 23.62
N GLU A 7 0.11 35.09 23.88
CA GLU A 7 1.31 34.54 23.28
C GLU A 7 1.49 33.09 23.75
N ASP A 8 1.02 32.10 22.97
CA ASP A 8 1.56 30.72 22.96
C ASP A 8 0.84 29.85 21.92
N HIS A 9 1.08 30.11 20.64
CA HIS A 9 0.67 29.22 19.55
C HIS A 9 1.86 28.38 19.06
N VAL A 10 2.03 27.20 19.68
CA VAL A 10 3.00 26.19 19.23
C VAL A 10 2.45 25.42 18.02
N GLU A 11 2.85 25.90 16.84
CA GLU A 11 3.10 25.24 15.55
C GLU A 11 2.54 23.80 15.30
N ARG A 12 1.60 23.67 14.33
CA ARG A 12 1.26 22.38 13.68
C ARG A 12 2.34 22.03 12.64
N ARG A 13 3.36 21.26 13.03
CA ARG A 13 4.39 20.76 12.10
C ARG A 13 3.91 19.57 11.26
N ASN A 14 4.20 19.64 9.97
CA ASN A 14 4.06 18.57 8.99
C ASN A 14 5.13 17.48 9.26
N PRO A 15 4.85 16.17 9.10
CA PRO A 15 5.81 15.12 9.43
C PRO A 15 7.12 15.16 8.62
N THR A 16 7.11 15.78 7.44
CA THR A 16 8.30 15.94 6.57
C THR A 16 9.25 17.06 7.02
N THR A 17 8.88 17.90 7.98
CA THR A 17 9.74 18.96 8.55
C THR A 17 10.17 18.68 9.99
N ALA A 18 9.82 17.51 10.54
CA ALA A 18 10.21 17.09 11.89
C ALA A 18 11.64 16.51 11.95
N ALA A 19 12.62 17.28 11.50
CA ALA A 19 14.02 17.01 11.77
C ALA A 19 14.76 18.33 11.97
N ARG A 20 14.88 18.74 13.24
CA ARG A 20 16.06 19.41 13.84
C ARG A 20 15.70 19.91 15.24
N SER A 21 16.30 19.23 16.21
CA SER A 21 16.32 19.60 17.62
C SER A 21 16.93 21.00 17.82
N SER A 22 16.49 21.63 18.89
CA SER A 22 16.78 22.99 19.33
C SER A 22 18.21 23.16 19.85
N SER A 23 19.17 23.31 18.94
CA SER A 23 20.48 23.90 19.24
C SER A 23 20.93 24.74 18.03
N GLY A 24 20.92 26.08 18.19
CA GLY A 24 21.41 27.03 17.18
C GLY A 24 20.51 27.24 15.96
N ARG A 25 19.23 27.62 16.14
CA ARG A 25 18.28 27.71 15.02
C ARG A 25 18.54 28.92 14.12
N ARG A 26 19.14 28.66 12.96
CA ARG A 26 18.83 29.40 11.73
C ARG A 26 17.30 29.48 11.58
N SER A 27 16.77 30.64 11.23
CA SER A 27 15.35 30.78 10.90
C SER A 27 14.96 29.81 9.78
N MET A 28 13.70 29.39 9.69
CA MET A 28 13.23 28.53 8.58
C MET A 28 13.57 29.13 7.20
N LEU A 29 13.61 30.46 7.11
CA LEU A 29 14.01 31.21 5.92
C LEU A 29 15.49 30.97 5.58
N GLU A 30 16.38 31.12 6.56
CA GLU A 30 17.81 30.83 6.41
C GLU A 30 18.09 29.36 6.11
N ALA A 31 17.30 28.44 6.69
CA ALA A 31 17.40 27.00 6.40
C ALA A 31 16.97 26.67 4.95
N ALA A 32 16.06 27.46 4.38
CA ALA A 32 15.67 27.39 2.98
C ALA A 32 16.60 28.17 2.03
N GLY A 33 17.69 28.76 2.54
CA GLY A 33 18.64 29.54 1.75
C GLY A 33 18.16 30.95 1.38
N LEU A 34 17.16 31.48 2.10
CA LEU A 34 16.61 32.83 1.89
C LEU A 34 17.27 33.82 2.87
N ASP A 35 17.71 35.00 2.38
CA ASP A 35 18.22 36.07 3.24
C ASP A 35 17.06 36.77 3.95
N PRO A 36 16.93 36.66 5.29
CA PRO A 36 15.83 37.27 6.04
C PRO A 36 15.83 38.80 6.02
N ARG A 37 16.93 39.43 5.58
CA ARG A 37 17.04 40.89 5.41
C ARG A 37 16.52 41.36 4.07
N ASP A 38 16.38 40.48 3.08
CA ASP A 38 15.83 40.83 1.76
C ASP A 38 14.35 41.23 1.92
N PRO A 39 13.95 42.45 1.50
CA PRO A 39 12.55 42.88 1.58
C PRO A 39 11.57 41.92 0.92
N ARG A 40 11.96 41.21 -0.16
CA ARG A 40 11.13 40.23 -0.86
C ARG A 40 10.88 39.00 0.00
N VAL A 41 11.90 38.54 0.74
CA VAL A 41 11.79 37.39 1.65
C VAL A 41 10.90 37.74 2.84
N ARG A 42 11.01 38.97 3.37
CA ARG A 42 10.10 39.48 4.41
C ARG A 42 8.67 39.56 3.92
N THR A 43 8.44 40.09 2.73
CA THR A 43 7.09 40.14 2.11
C THR A 43 6.53 38.74 1.87
N LEU A 44 7.35 37.80 1.37
CA LEU A 44 6.95 36.40 1.20
C LEU A 44 6.53 35.78 2.53
N ALA A 45 7.30 35.98 3.59
CA ALA A 45 6.97 35.48 4.92
C ALA A 45 5.64 36.06 5.44
N THR A 46 5.39 37.36 5.23
CA THR A 46 4.11 38.00 5.57
C THR A 46 2.94 37.41 4.78
N ILE A 47 3.09 37.22 3.46
CA ILE A 47 2.04 36.64 2.61
C ILE A 47 1.76 35.19 3.02
N VAL A 48 2.81 34.38 3.17
CA VAL A 48 2.68 32.97 3.59
C VAL A 48 2.06 32.87 4.98
N GLY A 49 2.45 33.74 5.91
CA GLY A 49 1.84 33.84 7.23
C GLY A 49 0.36 34.19 7.16
N GLY A 50 0.00 35.18 6.33
CA GLY A 50 -1.40 35.59 6.11
C GLY A 50 -2.25 34.52 5.41
N MET A 51 -1.63 33.62 4.64
CA MET A 51 -2.32 32.50 3.98
C MET A 51 -2.33 31.22 4.82
N HIS A 52 -1.65 31.19 5.96
CA HIS A 52 -1.56 29.99 6.79
C HIS A 52 -2.93 29.66 7.41
N GLY A 53 -3.36 28.40 7.27
CA GLY A 53 -4.64 27.93 7.81
C GLY A 53 -5.87 28.21 6.95
N ILE A 54 -5.73 28.93 5.83
CA ILE A 54 -6.84 29.14 4.89
C ILE A 54 -7.16 27.81 4.17
N PRO A 55 -8.45 27.41 4.07
CA PRO A 55 -8.87 26.24 3.30
C PRO A 55 -8.44 26.32 1.82
N ARG A 56 -7.87 25.24 1.28
CA ARG A 56 -7.44 25.19 -0.13
C ARG A 56 -8.55 24.77 -1.09
N HIS A 57 -9.17 23.63 -0.81
CA HIS A 57 -10.25 23.05 -1.60
C HIS A 57 -11.05 22.08 -0.72
N ARG A 58 -12.26 21.75 -1.15
CA ARG A 58 -13.08 20.71 -0.52
C ARG A 58 -12.69 19.36 -1.12
N SER A 59 -12.40 18.40 -0.26
CA SER A 59 -12.09 17.02 -0.63
C SER A 59 -13.01 16.07 0.13
N ILE A 60 -13.17 14.86 -0.40
CA ILE A 60 -14.05 13.84 0.20
C ILE A 60 -13.21 12.95 1.12
N HIS A 61 -13.71 12.68 2.31
CA HIS A 61 -13.08 11.70 3.21
C HIS A 61 -13.11 10.31 2.55
N VAL A 62 -11.95 9.65 2.48
CA VAL A 62 -11.75 8.41 1.68
C VAL A 62 -12.63 7.22 2.06
N GLY A 63 -13.28 7.25 3.22
CA GLY A 63 -14.22 6.22 3.64
C GLY A 63 -15.27 6.68 4.65
N GLY A 64 -15.47 7.98 4.85
CA GLY A 64 -16.29 8.48 5.95
C GLY A 64 -17.76 8.55 5.55
N PHE A 65 -18.62 7.84 6.29
CA PHE A 65 -20.06 7.85 6.10
C PHE A 65 -20.75 8.33 7.37
N VAL A 66 -21.80 9.12 7.21
CA VAL A 66 -22.62 9.64 8.31
C VAL A 66 -24.01 9.02 8.20
N LEU A 67 -24.51 8.50 9.32
CA LEU A 67 -25.83 7.91 9.42
C LEU A 67 -26.67 8.72 10.40
N THR A 68 -27.89 9.04 9.97
CA THR A 68 -28.84 9.84 10.74
C THR A 68 -30.19 9.12 10.75
N ARG A 69 -30.96 9.32 11.83
CA ARG A 69 -32.33 8.78 11.93
C ARG A 69 -33.29 9.49 10.97
N GLU A 70 -33.13 10.80 10.83
CA GLU A 70 -33.91 11.65 9.94
C GLU A 70 -33.13 11.90 8.63
N PRO A 71 -33.79 12.35 7.55
CA PRO A 71 -33.09 12.69 6.31
C PRO A 71 -31.93 13.64 6.58
N LEU A 72 -30.73 13.30 6.11
CA LEU A 72 -29.50 14.04 6.41
C LEU A 72 -29.59 15.54 6.04
N SER A 73 -30.40 15.89 5.04
CA SER A 73 -30.67 17.26 4.59
C SER A 73 -31.40 18.13 5.62
N THR A 74 -32.03 17.55 6.64
CA THR A 74 -32.63 18.31 7.75
C THR A 74 -31.61 18.75 8.79
N ILE A 75 -30.40 18.18 8.74
CA ILE A 75 -29.34 18.40 9.73
C ILE A 75 -28.20 19.22 9.13
N VAL A 76 -27.75 18.86 7.92
CA VAL A 76 -26.61 19.49 7.26
C VAL A 76 -26.83 19.60 5.74
N PRO A 77 -26.40 20.70 5.09
CA PRO A 77 -26.45 20.81 3.64
C PRO A 77 -25.67 19.67 2.94
N ILE A 78 -26.29 19.13 1.90
CA ILE A 78 -25.73 18.07 1.06
C ILE A 78 -25.43 18.66 -0.32
N GLU A 79 -24.27 18.33 -0.87
CA GLU A 79 -23.89 18.70 -2.23
C GLU A 79 -23.37 17.50 -3.03
N PRO A 80 -23.42 17.56 -4.37
CA PRO A 80 -22.78 16.56 -5.22
C PRO A 80 -21.27 16.49 -4.94
N ALA A 81 -20.75 15.27 -4.87
CA ALA A 81 -19.33 15.00 -4.78
C ALA A 81 -18.64 15.16 -6.14
N SER A 82 -17.30 15.20 -6.15
CA SER A 82 -16.50 15.18 -7.38
C SER A 82 -16.59 13.85 -8.15
N MET A 83 -16.94 12.76 -7.47
CA MET A 83 -17.24 11.47 -8.10
C MET A 83 -18.73 11.43 -8.49
N ALA A 84 -19.00 10.94 -9.71
CA ALA A 84 -20.36 10.69 -10.18
C ALA A 84 -21.13 9.81 -9.19
N ASP A 85 -22.43 10.08 -9.07
CA ASP A 85 -23.37 9.35 -8.22
C ASP A 85 -23.02 9.33 -6.72
N ARG A 86 -22.27 10.34 -6.25
CA ARG A 86 -21.95 10.51 -4.82
C ARG A 86 -22.33 11.90 -4.32
N THR A 87 -22.58 11.99 -3.02
CA THR A 87 -22.85 13.23 -2.30
C THR A 87 -21.88 13.39 -1.12
N VAL A 88 -21.73 14.62 -0.65
CA VAL A 88 -20.91 14.97 0.51
C VAL A 88 -21.62 16.02 1.36
N ILE A 89 -21.31 16.05 2.65
CA ILE A 89 -21.78 17.10 3.58
C ILE A 89 -20.70 18.16 3.76
N GLN A 90 -21.10 19.37 4.15
CA GLN A 90 -20.17 20.49 4.33
C GLN A 90 -19.38 20.46 5.64
N TRP A 91 -19.78 19.60 6.58
CA TRP A 91 -19.16 19.44 7.89
C TRP A 91 -17.96 18.51 7.85
N ASP A 92 -16.94 18.84 8.64
CA ASP A 92 -15.78 17.97 8.81
C ASP A 92 -16.01 16.91 9.91
N LYS A 93 -14.99 16.13 10.22
CA LYS A 93 -15.07 15.07 11.23
C LYS A 93 -15.41 15.62 12.62
N ASP A 94 -14.83 16.77 12.99
CA ASP A 94 -14.95 17.34 14.33
C ASP A 94 -16.36 17.94 14.50
N ASP A 95 -16.90 18.57 13.45
CA ASP A 95 -18.29 19.05 13.41
C ASP A 95 -19.31 17.90 13.57
N VAL A 96 -19.10 16.79 12.84
CA VAL A 96 -19.94 15.59 12.92
C VAL A 96 -19.91 14.98 14.32
N GLU A 97 -18.74 14.96 14.96
CA GLU A 97 -18.56 14.49 16.34
C GLU A 97 -19.27 15.42 17.34
N ALA A 98 -19.13 16.74 17.18
CA ALA A 98 -19.82 17.72 18.02
C ALA A 98 -21.35 17.62 17.91
N ALA A 99 -21.86 17.34 16.71
CA ALA A 99 -23.26 17.08 16.45
C ALA A 99 -23.74 15.68 16.94
N ARG A 100 -22.83 14.85 17.48
CA ARG A 100 -23.09 13.49 17.98
C ARG A 100 -23.73 12.58 16.93
N LEU A 101 -23.36 12.77 15.67
CA LEU A 101 -23.86 11.93 14.58
C LEU A 101 -23.08 10.62 14.53
N VAL A 102 -23.74 9.57 14.07
CA VAL A 102 -23.08 8.27 13.89
C VAL A 102 -22.19 8.35 12.65
N LYS A 103 -20.88 8.20 12.86
CA LYS A 103 -19.89 8.13 11.81
C LYS A 103 -19.35 6.71 11.69
N ILE A 104 -19.31 6.17 10.48
CA ILE A 104 -18.68 4.88 10.15
C ILE A 104 -17.63 5.11 9.08
N ASP A 105 -16.47 4.47 9.22
CA ASP A 105 -15.43 4.49 8.19
C ASP A 105 -15.43 3.15 7.41
N LEU A 106 -15.79 3.20 6.13
CA LEU A 106 -15.70 2.10 5.17
C LEU A 106 -14.50 2.34 4.24
N LEU A 107 -13.36 1.77 4.62
CA LEU A 107 -12.08 2.00 3.94
C LEU A 107 -11.81 0.93 2.88
N GLY A 108 -11.41 1.35 1.69
CA GLY A 108 -10.82 0.45 0.70
C GLY A 108 -9.35 0.16 1.03
N LEU A 109 -9.00 -1.11 1.22
CA LEU A 109 -7.62 -1.53 1.50
C LEU A 109 -7.09 -2.36 0.32
N GLY A 110 -6.13 -1.82 -0.42
CA GLY A 110 -5.57 -2.48 -1.61
C GLY A 110 -5.00 -3.88 -1.35
N MET A 111 -4.45 -4.11 -0.15
CA MET A 111 -3.96 -5.44 0.24
C MET A 111 -5.08 -6.49 0.31
N LEU A 112 -6.30 -6.12 0.72
CA LEU A 112 -7.43 -7.05 0.68
C LEU A 112 -7.81 -7.38 -0.76
N THR A 113 -7.76 -6.41 -1.68
CA THR A 113 -7.95 -6.65 -3.12
C THR A 113 -6.90 -7.62 -3.66
N LEU A 114 -5.63 -7.41 -3.32
CA LEU A 114 -4.53 -8.31 -3.70
C LEU A 114 -4.78 -9.72 -3.19
N ILE A 115 -5.05 -9.88 -1.89
CA ILE A 115 -5.26 -11.20 -1.27
C ILE A 115 -6.46 -11.89 -1.93
N GLN A 116 -7.56 -11.18 -2.17
CA GLN A 116 -8.73 -11.71 -2.86
C GLN A 116 -8.39 -12.20 -4.28
N PHE A 117 -7.64 -11.40 -5.06
CA PHE A 117 -7.20 -11.81 -6.39
C PHE A 117 -6.26 -13.02 -6.34
N CYS A 118 -5.35 -13.06 -5.36
CA CYS A 118 -4.41 -14.17 -5.19
C CYS A 118 -5.15 -15.47 -4.88
N ILE A 119 -6.10 -15.45 -3.93
CA ILE A 119 -6.94 -16.62 -3.60
C ILE A 119 -7.71 -17.11 -4.82
N GLU A 120 -8.25 -16.20 -5.63
CA GLU A 120 -8.96 -16.56 -6.84
C GLU A 120 -8.04 -17.15 -7.92
N TYR A 121 -6.82 -16.63 -8.08
CA TYR A 121 -5.82 -17.24 -8.95
C TYR A 121 -5.43 -18.64 -8.48
N ILE A 122 -5.21 -18.83 -7.17
CA ILE A 122 -4.86 -20.13 -6.59
C ILE A 122 -6.00 -21.13 -6.83
N ARG A 123 -7.25 -20.73 -6.59
CA ARG A 123 -8.43 -21.57 -6.89
C ARG A 123 -8.48 -21.99 -8.35
N ARG A 124 -8.25 -21.06 -9.29
CA ARG A 124 -8.31 -21.35 -10.74
C ARG A 124 -7.15 -22.23 -11.23
N THR A 125 -5.95 -22.02 -10.70
CA THR A 125 -4.74 -22.67 -11.21
C THR A 125 -4.42 -23.98 -10.51
N ARG A 126 -4.82 -24.13 -9.24
CA ARG A 126 -4.48 -25.27 -8.37
C ARG A 126 -5.70 -25.99 -7.82
N GLY A 127 -6.89 -25.41 -7.93
CA GLY A 127 -8.11 -25.99 -7.34
C GLY A 127 -8.16 -25.87 -5.81
N GLU A 128 -7.25 -25.10 -5.20
CA GLU A 128 -7.13 -24.95 -3.76
C GLU A 128 -8.01 -23.80 -3.24
N THR A 129 -8.62 -23.97 -2.07
CA THR A 129 -9.44 -22.94 -1.41
C THR A 129 -8.75 -22.43 -0.16
N PHE A 130 -8.92 -21.13 0.11
CA PHE A 130 -8.27 -20.44 1.22
C PHE A 130 -9.31 -19.76 2.10
N ASP A 131 -9.20 -19.95 3.41
CA ASP A 131 -9.96 -19.23 4.43
C ASP A 131 -8.99 -18.52 5.38
N LEU A 132 -8.80 -17.22 5.19
CA LEU A 132 -7.90 -16.39 5.99
C LEU A 132 -8.16 -16.50 7.50
N ALA A 133 -9.40 -16.75 7.93
CA ALA A 133 -9.74 -16.82 9.33
C ALA A 133 -9.16 -18.07 10.03
N ARG A 134 -8.74 -19.07 9.27
CA ARG A 134 -8.20 -20.34 9.77
C ARG A 134 -6.68 -20.49 9.56
N MET A 135 -5.99 -19.38 9.30
CA MET A 135 -4.56 -19.37 8.97
C MET A 135 -3.71 -19.82 10.15
N ASP A 136 -2.89 -20.84 9.92
CA ASP A 136 -1.86 -21.25 10.86
C ASP A 136 -0.65 -20.33 10.70
N MET A 137 -0.35 -19.59 11.78
CA MET A 137 0.71 -18.59 11.84
C MET A 137 1.97 -19.11 12.53
N THR A 138 2.22 -20.43 12.47
CA THR A 138 3.40 -21.05 13.08
C THR A 138 4.50 -21.41 12.09
N ASP A 139 4.27 -21.23 10.79
CA ASP A 139 5.19 -21.66 9.73
C ASP A 139 6.51 -20.86 9.75
N GLN A 140 7.58 -21.54 10.17
CA GLN A 140 8.90 -20.93 10.29
C GLN A 140 9.52 -20.53 8.94
N ALA A 141 9.13 -21.15 7.83
CA ALA A 141 9.65 -20.77 6.52
C ALA A 141 9.22 -19.34 6.13
N VAL A 142 7.97 -18.97 6.46
CA VAL A 142 7.46 -17.60 6.27
C VAL A 142 8.21 -16.62 7.16
N TYR A 143 8.48 -16.99 8.42
CA TYR A 143 9.28 -16.17 9.33
C TYR A 143 10.72 -16.01 8.86
N ASP A 144 11.31 -17.02 8.22
CA ASP A 144 12.66 -16.94 7.67
C ASP A 144 12.75 -15.96 6.51
N ASP A 145 11.75 -15.90 5.63
CA ASP A 145 11.66 -14.89 4.57
C ASP A 145 11.59 -13.47 5.16
N LEU A 146 10.73 -13.29 6.17
CA LEU A 146 10.61 -12.03 6.90
C LEU A 146 11.94 -11.65 7.55
N CYS A 147 12.65 -12.58 8.21
CA CYS A 147 13.97 -12.33 8.78
C CYS A 147 15.03 -11.94 7.74
N ARG A 148 14.92 -12.42 6.50
CA ARG A 148 15.79 -12.00 5.39
C ARG A 148 15.37 -10.67 4.75
N ALA A 149 14.31 -10.05 5.26
CA ALA A 149 13.68 -8.86 4.70
C ALA A 149 13.20 -9.04 3.25
N ASP A 150 12.78 -10.26 2.89
CA ASP A 150 12.22 -10.56 1.58
C ASP A 150 10.74 -10.12 1.48
N THR A 151 10.52 -8.81 1.60
CA THR A 151 9.19 -8.26 1.86
C THR A 151 8.64 -7.35 0.77
N ILE A 152 9.21 -7.35 -0.44
CA ILE A 152 8.63 -6.63 -1.58
C ILE A 152 7.18 -7.10 -1.79
N GLY A 153 6.22 -6.16 -1.74
CA GLY A 153 4.79 -6.44 -1.87
C GLY A 153 4.09 -6.95 -0.60
N VAL A 154 4.83 -7.26 0.48
CA VAL A 154 4.27 -7.72 1.75
C VAL A 154 3.72 -6.54 2.54
N PHE A 155 2.52 -6.70 3.11
CA PHE A 155 1.79 -5.61 3.75
C PHE A 155 2.58 -5.00 4.90
N GLN A 156 2.59 -3.67 5.03
CA GLN A 156 3.19 -2.86 6.11
C GLN A 156 4.71 -2.99 6.32
N VAL A 157 5.36 -4.09 5.95
CA VAL A 157 6.76 -4.39 6.25
C VAL A 157 7.69 -4.30 5.04
N GLU A 158 7.25 -3.66 3.96
CA GLU A 158 8.01 -3.54 2.71
C GLU A 158 8.85 -2.25 2.57
N SER A 159 8.65 -1.27 3.47
CA SER A 159 9.41 -0.01 3.43
C SER A 159 10.88 -0.25 3.82
N ARG A 160 11.79 0.61 3.37
CA ARG A 160 13.23 0.50 3.71
C ARG A 160 13.51 0.45 5.21
N ALA A 161 12.77 1.23 5.99
CA ALA A 161 12.93 1.24 7.45
C ALA A 161 12.51 -0.10 8.09
N GLN A 162 11.42 -0.69 7.58
CA GLN A 162 10.95 -2.00 8.00
C GLN A 162 11.91 -3.12 7.55
N MET A 163 12.33 -3.11 6.28
CA MET A 163 13.32 -4.06 5.75
C MET A 163 14.66 -4.02 6.49
N ASN A 164 15.07 -2.87 7.04
CA ASN A 164 16.27 -2.77 7.87
C ASN A 164 16.06 -3.29 9.30
N THR A 165 14.82 -3.37 9.75
CA THR A 165 14.46 -3.78 11.12
C THR A 165 14.25 -5.28 11.22
N LEU A 166 13.56 -5.88 10.25
CA LEU A 166 13.25 -7.31 10.24
C LEU A 166 14.47 -8.24 10.51
N PRO A 167 15.66 -8.04 9.90
CA PRO A 167 16.82 -8.90 10.17
C PRO A 167 17.40 -8.76 11.58
N ARG A 168 17.07 -7.66 12.27
CA ARG A 168 17.47 -7.38 13.65
C ARG A 168 16.41 -7.89 14.64
N LEU A 169 15.13 -7.67 14.33
CA LEU A 169 14.01 -8.17 15.13
C LEU A 169 13.98 -9.70 15.15
N LYS A 170 14.23 -10.31 13.98
CA LYS A 170 14.13 -11.76 13.73
C LYS A 170 12.80 -12.32 14.23
N PRO A 171 11.66 -11.99 13.58
CA PRO A 171 10.37 -12.50 13.98
C PRO A 171 10.33 -14.04 13.88
N ARG A 172 9.76 -14.69 14.90
CA ARG A 172 9.62 -16.16 15.03
C ARG A 172 8.23 -16.61 15.44
N CYS A 173 7.37 -15.68 15.86
CA CYS A 173 5.97 -15.95 16.15
C CYS A 173 5.08 -14.77 15.72
N PHE A 174 3.76 -15.00 15.74
CA PHE A 174 2.79 -13.99 15.34
C PHE A 174 2.93 -12.67 16.11
N TYR A 175 3.21 -12.77 17.42
CA TYR A 175 3.32 -11.59 18.26
C TYR A 175 4.53 -10.70 17.89
N ASP A 176 5.59 -11.26 17.33
CA ASP A 176 6.72 -10.46 16.85
C ASP A 176 6.30 -9.54 15.68
N LEU A 177 5.35 -9.98 14.85
CA LEU A 177 4.78 -9.15 13.77
C LEU A 177 3.90 -8.03 14.32
N VAL A 178 3.16 -8.30 15.40
CA VAL A 178 2.40 -7.28 16.13
C VAL A 178 3.34 -6.19 16.66
N VAL A 179 4.52 -6.56 17.13
CA VAL A 179 5.55 -5.61 17.55
C VAL A 179 6.15 -4.87 16.35
N GLU A 180 6.55 -5.57 15.27
CA GLU A 180 7.15 -4.94 14.09
C GLU A 180 6.28 -3.83 13.49
N VAL A 181 4.98 -4.09 13.36
CA VAL A 181 4.00 -3.11 12.85
C VAL A 181 3.93 -1.86 13.75
N ALA A 182 4.13 -2.01 15.05
CA ALA A 182 4.11 -0.90 16.00
C ALA A 182 5.44 -0.14 16.10
N LEU A 183 6.57 -0.83 15.89
CA LEU A 183 7.91 -0.36 16.23
C LEU A 183 8.43 0.73 15.29
N ILE A 184 8.25 0.56 13.98
CA ILE A 184 8.84 1.45 12.97
C ILE A 184 7.86 2.55 12.58
N ARG A 185 7.84 3.59 13.41
CA ARG A 185 7.00 4.78 13.24
C ARG A 185 7.81 6.03 13.65
N PRO A 186 7.47 7.25 13.19
CA PRO A 186 8.24 8.45 13.51
C PRO A 186 8.42 8.67 15.03
N GLY A 187 7.41 8.32 15.83
CA GLY A 187 7.41 8.48 17.27
C GLY A 187 8.41 7.59 18.02
N PRO A 188 8.32 6.25 17.94
CA PRO A 188 9.24 5.36 18.67
C PRO A 188 10.71 5.49 18.26
N ILE A 189 10.97 5.90 17.00
CA ILE A 189 12.33 6.22 16.52
C ILE A 189 12.87 7.47 17.22
N GLN A 190 12.03 8.49 17.40
CA GLN A 190 12.39 9.73 18.11
C GLN A 190 12.46 9.55 19.63
N GLY A 191 11.69 8.61 20.19
CA GLY A 191 11.72 8.27 21.61
C GLY A 191 12.86 7.33 22.03
N GLU A 192 13.81 7.04 21.12
CA GLU A 192 14.93 6.11 21.34
C GLU A 192 14.53 4.69 21.78
N MET A 193 13.26 4.27 21.66
CA MET A 193 12.76 3.00 22.19
C MET A 193 13.01 1.79 21.28
N VAL A 194 13.18 2.03 19.97
CA VAL A 194 13.43 0.98 18.98
C VAL A 194 14.76 0.27 19.26
N HIS A 195 15.80 1.02 19.60
CA HIS A 195 17.13 0.46 19.81
C HIS A 195 17.24 -0.43 21.06
N PRO A 196 16.77 -0.02 22.26
CA PRO A 196 16.68 -0.88 23.43
C PRO A 196 15.89 -2.16 23.17
N TYR A 197 14.76 -2.08 22.46
CA TYR A 197 13.97 -3.27 22.16
C TYR A 197 14.77 -4.27 21.33
N LEU A 198 15.40 -3.80 20.26
CA LEU A 198 16.21 -4.65 19.38
C LEU A 198 17.46 -5.22 20.09
N ARG A 199 18.12 -4.45 20.97
CA ARG A 199 19.26 -4.95 21.76
C ARG A 199 18.84 -6.04 22.75
N ARG A 200 17.73 -5.83 23.47
CA ARG A 200 17.16 -6.83 24.39
C ARG A 200 16.74 -8.09 23.64
N ARG A 201 16.14 -7.92 22.46
CA ARG A 201 15.77 -9.03 21.58
C ARG A 201 16.99 -9.81 21.09
N ALA A 202 18.10 -9.14 20.81
CA ALA A 202 19.36 -9.75 20.42
C ALA A 202 20.15 -10.35 21.60
N GLY A 203 19.71 -10.13 22.85
CA GLY A 203 20.44 -10.55 24.06
C GLY A 203 21.65 -9.68 24.40
N GLU A 204 21.80 -8.51 23.77
CA GLU A 204 22.88 -7.56 24.01
C GLU A 204 22.65 -6.70 25.26
N GLU A 205 21.40 -6.61 25.72
CA GLU A 205 20.98 -5.84 26.90
C GLU A 205 20.02 -6.70 27.75
N PRO A 206 20.20 -6.80 29.08
CA PRO A 206 19.26 -7.54 29.93
C PRO A 206 17.91 -6.84 30.01
N VAL A 207 16.82 -7.62 30.10
CA VAL A 207 15.48 -7.08 30.31
C VAL A 207 15.34 -6.68 31.79
N THR A 208 15.12 -5.39 32.04
CA THR A 208 14.92 -4.84 33.38
C THR A 208 13.56 -4.16 33.49
N TYR A 209 12.95 -4.22 34.67
CA TYR A 209 11.69 -3.54 34.97
C TYR A 209 11.89 -2.56 36.12
N PRO A 210 11.35 -1.32 36.03
CA PRO A 210 11.41 -0.38 37.15
C PRO A 210 10.74 -0.88 38.43
N HIS A 211 9.71 -1.73 38.31
CA HIS A 211 8.96 -2.27 39.43
C HIS A 211 8.40 -3.66 39.07
N PRO A 212 8.30 -4.62 40.03
CA PRO A 212 7.77 -5.96 39.77
C PRO A 212 6.37 -5.99 39.16
N ALA A 213 5.50 -5.03 39.52
CA ALA A 213 4.15 -4.92 38.97
C ALA A 213 4.11 -4.66 37.45
N LEU A 214 5.21 -4.20 36.85
CA LEU A 214 5.30 -3.94 35.42
C LEU A 214 5.67 -5.18 34.61
N GLU A 215 6.28 -6.19 35.23
CA GLU A 215 6.73 -7.39 34.53
C GLU A 215 5.57 -8.10 33.79
N PRO A 216 4.40 -8.38 34.42
CA PRO A 216 3.30 -9.05 33.73
C PRO A 216 2.78 -8.30 32.49
N ILE A 217 2.93 -6.97 32.48
CA ILE A 217 2.41 -6.07 31.44
C ILE A 217 3.41 -5.92 30.29
N LEU A 218 4.69 -5.75 30.63
CA LEU A 218 5.74 -5.38 29.67
C LEU A 218 6.62 -6.57 29.25
N LYS A 219 6.47 -7.75 29.86
CA LYS A 219 7.29 -8.94 29.52
C LYS A 219 7.21 -9.32 28.05
N ARG A 220 6.01 -9.23 27.45
CA ARG A 220 5.78 -9.52 26.02
C ARG A 220 6.50 -8.52 25.10
N THR A 221 6.79 -7.32 25.59
CA THR A 221 7.51 -6.26 24.87
C THR A 221 8.90 -5.98 25.47
N LEU A 222 9.50 -6.96 26.15
CA LEU A 222 10.86 -6.91 26.69
C LEU A 222 11.10 -5.70 27.62
N GLY A 223 10.12 -5.35 28.45
CA GLY A 223 10.21 -4.26 29.42
C GLY A 223 10.06 -2.86 28.81
N ILE A 224 9.59 -2.75 27.57
CA ILE A 224 9.45 -1.48 26.86
C ILE A 224 7.97 -1.26 26.52
N PRO A 225 7.36 -0.13 26.94
CA PRO A 225 5.98 0.17 26.58
C PRO A 225 5.89 0.52 25.08
N LEU A 226 5.11 -0.29 24.34
CA LEU A 226 4.89 -0.12 22.89
C LEU A 226 3.41 0.12 22.56
N PHE A 227 2.48 -0.28 23.42
CA PHE A 227 1.05 -0.22 23.15
C PHE A 227 0.24 0.62 24.14
N GLN A 228 -0.84 1.25 23.65
CA GLN A 228 -1.68 2.13 24.46
C GLN A 228 -2.33 1.36 25.62
N GLU A 229 -2.74 0.13 25.34
CA GLU A 229 -3.31 -0.82 26.29
C GLU A 229 -2.32 -1.13 27.43
N GLN A 230 -1.01 -1.18 27.15
CA GLN A 230 0.01 -1.33 28.19
C GLN A 230 0.08 -0.11 29.10
N GLY A 231 0.03 1.10 28.53
CA GLY A 231 -0.02 2.34 29.33
C GLY A 231 -1.22 2.38 30.28
N MET A 232 -2.39 1.95 29.79
CA MET A 232 -3.61 1.80 30.61
C MET A 232 -3.42 0.76 31.73
N GLN A 233 -2.88 -0.43 31.40
CA GLN A 233 -2.63 -1.49 32.37
C GLN A 233 -1.62 -1.07 33.44
N VAL A 234 -0.58 -0.31 33.07
CA VAL A 234 0.38 0.23 34.04
C VAL A 234 -0.30 1.19 35.01
N ALA A 235 -1.17 2.08 34.52
CA ALA A 235 -1.91 3.01 35.37
C ALA A 235 -2.84 2.28 36.35
N ILE A 236 -3.52 1.22 35.90
CA ILE A 236 -4.37 0.39 36.76
C ILE A 236 -3.53 -0.36 37.80
N ALA A 237 -2.46 -1.04 37.37
CA ALA A 237 -1.66 -1.91 38.24
C ALA A 237 -0.80 -1.13 39.24
N CYS A 238 -0.24 0.01 38.83
CA CYS A 238 0.68 0.78 39.66
C CYS A 238 -0.03 1.89 40.45
N ALA A 239 -1.08 2.51 39.90
CA ALA A 239 -1.75 3.66 40.52
C ALA A 239 -3.22 3.43 40.91
N SER A 240 -3.74 2.20 40.75
CA SER A 240 -5.13 1.84 41.06
C SER A 240 -6.18 2.69 40.31
N PHE A 241 -5.86 3.12 39.10
CA PHE A 241 -6.83 3.81 38.24
C PHE A 241 -8.03 2.91 37.94
N THR A 242 -9.20 3.51 37.88
CA THR A 242 -10.39 2.86 37.32
C THR A 242 -10.26 2.70 35.81
N PRO A 243 -11.02 1.77 35.16
CA PRO A 243 -11.02 1.64 33.71
C PRO A 243 -11.37 2.95 32.97
N GLY A 244 -12.22 3.79 33.57
CA GLY A 244 -12.58 5.11 33.03
C GLY A 244 -11.41 6.09 33.06
N GLU A 245 -10.69 6.18 34.18
CA GLU A 245 -9.50 7.02 34.31
C GLU A 245 -8.36 6.56 33.40
N ALA A 246 -8.22 5.24 33.21
CA ALA A 246 -7.25 4.68 32.27
C ALA A 246 -7.59 5.03 30.80
N ASP A 247 -8.87 5.01 30.40
CA ASP A 247 -9.27 5.51 29.06
C ASP A 247 -9.09 7.02 28.94
N GLU A 248 -9.33 7.79 30.01
CA GLU A 248 -9.04 9.23 30.04
C GLU A 248 -7.56 9.51 29.78
N LEU A 249 -6.66 8.76 30.44
CA LEU A 249 -5.22 8.78 30.18
C LEU A 249 -4.92 8.49 28.69
N ARG A 250 -5.50 7.42 28.12
CA ARG A 250 -5.33 7.07 26.70
C ARG A 250 -5.79 8.19 25.76
N ARG A 251 -6.93 8.83 26.03
CA ARG A 251 -7.45 9.95 25.24
C ARG A 251 -6.54 11.18 25.34
N ALA A 252 -6.02 11.46 26.53
CA ALA A 252 -5.07 12.53 26.75
C ALA A 252 -3.76 12.30 25.98
N MET A 253 -3.30 11.04 25.85
CA MET A 253 -2.14 10.66 25.04
C MET A 253 -2.36 10.94 23.55
N GLY A 254 -3.57 10.65 23.03
CA GLY A 254 -3.88 10.83 21.60
C GLY A 254 -4.04 12.28 21.14
N HIS A 255 -4.22 13.24 22.05
CA HIS A 255 -4.44 14.66 21.72
C HIS A 255 -3.19 15.51 22.00
N LYS A 256 -2.54 15.98 20.93
CA LYS A 256 -1.41 16.94 20.99
C LYS A 256 -1.72 18.28 21.70
N ARG A 257 -2.98 18.56 22.01
CA ARG A 257 -3.48 19.84 22.57
C ARG A 257 -3.74 19.81 24.09
N SER A 258 -3.18 18.85 24.81
CA SER A 258 -3.63 18.52 26.16
C SER A 258 -2.49 18.40 27.17
N ARG A 259 -1.48 19.29 27.12
CA ARG A 259 -0.39 19.29 28.10
C ARG A 259 -0.89 19.44 29.54
N GLU A 260 -1.86 20.33 29.76
CA GLU A 260 -2.45 20.56 31.09
C GLU A 260 -3.22 19.35 31.62
N ARG A 261 -4.09 18.77 30.77
CA ARG A 261 -4.85 17.55 31.10
C ARG A 261 -3.93 16.35 31.32
N MET A 262 -2.85 16.21 30.53
CA MET A 262 -1.83 15.19 30.75
C MET A 262 -1.15 15.40 32.11
N SER A 263 -0.74 16.62 32.43
CA SER A 263 -0.13 16.96 33.72
C SER A 263 -1.04 16.58 34.89
N ALA A 264 -2.33 16.92 34.82
CA ALA A 264 -3.30 16.62 35.88
C ALA A 264 -3.51 15.10 36.09
N ILE A 265 -3.59 14.33 34.99
CA ILE A 265 -3.71 12.86 35.07
C ILE A 265 -2.40 12.25 35.60
N CYS A 266 -1.25 12.81 35.22
CA CYS A 266 0.04 12.34 35.67
C CYS A 266 0.33 12.62 37.14
N GLU A 267 -0.14 13.74 37.70
CA GLU A 267 -0.08 13.98 39.16
C GLU A 267 -0.87 12.91 39.91
N LYS A 268 -2.09 12.62 39.47
CA LYS A 268 -2.90 11.53 40.04
C LYS A 268 -2.19 10.17 39.95
N LEU A 269 -1.50 9.92 38.83
CA LEU A 269 -0.76 8.69 38.60
C LEU A 269 0.36 8.51 39.64
N VAL A 270 1.18 9.54 39.87
CA VAL A 270 2.28 9.48 40.86
C VAL A 270 1.74 9.32 42.28
N VAL A 271 0.68 10.05 42.64
CA VAL A 271 0.04 9.91 43.97
C VAL A 271 -0.52 8.50 44.17
N GLY A 272 -1.14 7.91 43.14
CA GLY A 272 -1.62 6.54 43.20
C GLY A 272 -0.48 5.52 43.37
N MET A 273 0.63 5.71 42.65
CA MET A 273 1.83 4.87 42.78
C MET A 273 2.42 4.90 44.19
N GLN A 274 2.53 6.10 44.78
CA GLN A 274 3.02 6.26 46.15
C GLN A 274 2.11 5.58 47.18
N ARG A 275 0.79 5.67 47.01
CA ARG A 275 -0.19 4.97 47.87
C ARG A 275 -0.05 3.45 47.79
N ASN A 276 0.39 2.93 46.66
CA ASN A 276 0.62 1.51 46.42
C ASN A 276 2.05 1.06 46.81
N GLY A 277 2.83 1.90 47.48
CA GLY A 277 4.16 1.56 48.00
C GLY A 277 5.29 1.66 46.98
N ILE A 278 5.08 2.32 45.84
CA ILE A 278 6.13 2.61 44.86
C ILE A 278 6.84 3.90 45.28
N ASP A 279 8.16 3.84 45.46
CA ASP A 279 8.96 5.01 45.84
C ASP A 279 8.91 6.12 44.78
N GLU A 280 9.18 7.35 45.20
CA GLU A 280 9.05 8.53 44.32
C GLU A 280 10.00 8.47 43.10
N GLU A 281 11.21 7.92 43.25
CA GLU A 281 12.16 7.81 42.15
C GLU A 281 11.64 6.84 41.08
N THR A 282 11.14 5.68 41.51
CA THR A 282 10.53 4.69 40.63
C THR A 282 9.25 5.21 39.99
N ALA A 283 8.38 5.88 40.75
CA ALA A 283 7.16 6.49 40.22
C ALA A 283 7.46 7.54 39.13
N ARG A 284 8.48 8.38 39.34
CA ARG A 284 8.95 9.36 38.34
C ARG A 284 9.52 8.68 37.09
N LYS A 285 10.27 7.58 37.23
CA LYS A 285 10.75 6.79 36.07
C LYS A 285 9.59 6.23 35.24
N ILE A 286 8.58 5.65 35.89
CA ILE A 286 7.40 5.11 35.22
C ILE A 286 6.60 6.23 34.54
N TYR A 287 6.42 7.37 35.21
CA TYR A 287 5.82 8.56 34.65
C TYR A 287 6.55 9.01 33.37
N ASN A 288 7.87 9.16 33.42
CA ASN A 288 8.66 9.59 32.27
C ASN A 288 8.53 8.64 31.09
N GLN A 289 8.49 7.32 31.34
CA GLN A 289 8.28 6.31 30.30
C GLN A 289 6.89 6.41 29.66
N ILE A 290 5.84 6.61 30.46
CA ILE A 290 4.46 6.77 29.97
C ILE A 290 4.29 8.09 29.22
N ASN A 291 4.88 9.17 29.70
CA ASN A 291 4.78 10.48 29.07
C ASN A 291 5.57 10.55 27.76
N ALA A 292 6.77 9.95 27.70
CA ALA A 292 7.48 9.77 26.44
C ALA A 292 6.61 8.97 25.47
N PHE A 293 6.01 7.88 25.95
CA PHE A 293 5.12 6.99 25.19
C PHE A 293 3.84 7.67 24.66
N ALA A 294 3.28 8.63 25.38
CA ALA A 294 2.01 9.27 25.06
C ALA A 294 1.94 9.78 23.61
N ASP A 295 3.04 10.36 23.12
CA ASP A 295 3.10 10.95 21.77
C ASP A 295 3.14 9.90 20.64
N TYR A 296 3.43 8.64 20.95
CA TYR A 296 3.69 7.61 19.95
C TYR A 296 3.03 6.25 20.16
N GLY A 297 2.26 6.11 21.24
CA GLY A 297 1.57 4.87 21.55
C GLY A 297 0.65 4.38 20.45
N PHE A 298 0.73 3.09 20.16
CA PHE A 298 -0.09 2.44 19.13
C PHE A 298 -1.11 1.48 19.75
N PRO A 299 -2.34 1.37 19.22
CA PRO A 299 -3.29 0.36 19.69
C PRO A 299 -2.79 -1.05 19.34
N GLU A 300 -2.65 -1.92 20.35
CA GLU A 300 -2.24 -3.33 20.19
C GLU A 300 -3.24 -4.08 19.31
N SER A 301 -4.53 -3.84 19.54
CA SER A 301 -5.63 -4.42 18.75
C SER A 301 -5.52 -4.12 17.25
N HIS A 302 -5.18 -2.88 16.90
CA HIS A 302 -4.98 -2.48 15.51
C HIS A 302 -3.72 -3.12 14.92
N SER A 303 -2.62 -3.14 15.68
CA SER A 303 -1.38 -3.80 15.28
C SER A 303 -1.58 -5.29 15.02
N ALA A 304 -2.32 -5.97 15.89
CA ALA A 304 -2.65 -7.39 15.75
C ALA A 304 -3.49 -7.64 14.50
N SER A 305 -4.46 -6.77 14.20
CA SER A 305 -5.28 -6.91 12.98
C SER A 305 -4.45 -6.76 11.71
N PHE A 306 -3.45 -5.89 11.71
CA PHE A 306 -2.56 -5.66 10.57
C PHE A 306 -1.51 -6.76 10.43
N ALA A 307 -0.99 -7.30 11.54
CA ALA A 307 -0.07 -8.42 11.55
C ALA A 307 -0.63 -9.67 10.86
N LEU A 308 -1.95 -9.89 10.92
CA LEU A 308 -2.62 -10.96 10.14
C LEU A 308 -2.38 -10.79 8.65
N LEU A 309 -2.51 -9.57 8.13
CA LEU A 309 -2.29 -9.27 6.71
C LEU A 309 -0.80 -9.30 6.34
N VAL A 310 0.11 -8.94 7.27
CA VAL A 310 1.56 -9.13 7.11
C VAL A 310 1.84 -10.61 6.86
N TYR A 311 1.39 -11.48 7.77
CA TYR A 311 1.66 -12.91 7.67
C TYR A 311 0.97 -13.52 6.43
N ALA A 312 -0.29 -13.17 6.17
CA ALA A 312 -1.02 -13.67 5.01
C ALA A 312 -0.34 -13.31 3.68
N SER A 313 0.08 -12.05 3.52
CA SER A 313 0.78 -11.63 2.29
C SER A 313 2.17 -12.27 2.17
N ALA A 314 2.91 -12.44 3.27
CA ALA A 314 4.19 -13.16 3.28
C ALA A 314 4.02 -14.64 2.93
N TYR A 315 3.02 -15.32 3.50
CA TYR A 315 2.69 -16.72 3.20
C TYR A 315 2.34 -16.91 1.72
N LEU A 316 1.48 -16.04 1.17
CA LEU A 316 1.11 -16.09 -0.24
C LEU A 316 2.30 -15.81 -1.16
N LYS A 317 3.18 -14.87 -0.79
CA LYS A 317 4.42 -14.62 -1.54
C LYS A 317 5.33 -15.84 -1.53
N HIS A 318 5.54 -16.48 -0.38
CA HIS A 318 6.43 -17.63 -0.23
C HIS A 318 5.95 -18.84 -1.05
N TYR A 319 4.68 -19.24 -0.88
CA TYR A 319 4.17 -20.49 -1.45
C TYR A 319 3.52 -20.31 -2.84
N TYR A 320 3.04 -19.11 -3.16
CA TYR A 320 2.24 -18.83 -4.35
C TYR A 320 2.78 -17.60 -5.11
N ALA A 321 4.11 -17.49 -5.23
CA ALA A 321 4.78 -16.35 -5.85
C ALA A 321 4.20 -15.94 -7.23
N PRO A 322 3.90 -16.85 -8.18
CA PRO A 322 3.26 -16.47 -9.44
C PRO A 322 1.89 -15.81 -9.25
N GLU A 323 1.02 -16.42 -8.44
CA GLU A 323 -0.33 -15.96 -8.14
C GLU A 323 -0.32 -14.62 -7.39
N PHE A 324 0.55 -14.52 -6.38
CA PHE A 324 0.78 -13.30 -5.60
C PHE A 324 1.26 -12.17 -6.49
N THR A 325 2.22 -12.43 -7.38
CA THR A 325 2.75 -11.42 -8.31
C THR A 325 1.68 -10.95 -9.30
N ALA A 326 0.91 -11.87 -9.89
CA ALA A 326 -0.19 -11.52 -10.79
C ALA A 326 -1.23 -10.64 -10.07
N ALA A 327 -1.63 -11.05 -8.86
CA ALA A 327 -2.56 -10.30 -8.02
C ALA A 327 -2.03 -8.91 -7.66
N LEU A 328 -0.76 -8.81 -7.24
CA LEU A 328 -0.12 -7.55 -6.87
C LEU A 328 -0.07 -6.57 -8.05
N LEU A 329 0.33 -7.05 -9.24
CA LEU A 329 0.34 -6.22 -10.46
C LEU A 329 -1.05 -5.71 -10.82
N ASN A 330 -2.09 -6.53 -10.62
CA ASN A 330 -3.46 -6.18 -10.96
C ASN A 330 -4.15 -5.30 -9.90
N ALA A 331 -3.67 -5.33 -8.65
CA ALA A 331 -4.13 -4.47 -7.57
C ALA A 331 -3.47 -3.08 -7.55
N GLN A 332 -2.46 -2.83 -8.41
CA GLN A 332 -1.84 -1.51 -8.55
C GLN A 332 -2.86 -0.42 -8.98
N PRO A 333 -2.70 0.84 -8.51
CA PRO A 333 -1.55 1.36 -7.74
C PRO A 333 -1.65 1.05 -6.23
N MET A 334 -0.61 0.42 -5.67
CA MET A 334 -0.45 0.21 -4.23
C MET A 334 0.99 -0.19 -3.86
N GLY A 335 1.36 -0.07 -2.59
CA GLY A 335 2.69 -0.42 -2.10
C GLY A 335 3.78 0.57 -2.52
N PHE A 336 5.05 0.22 -2.28
CA PHE A 336 6.19 1.13 -2.47
C PHE A 336 6.93 0.95 -3.80
N TYR A 337 6.73 -0.17 -4.47
CA TYR A 337 7.57 -0.60 -5.59
C TYR A 337 6.82 -0.53 -6.91
N ALA A 338 7.52 -0.03 -7.94
CA ALA A 338 6.99 0.00 -9.30
C ALA A 338 6.84 -1.43 -9.86
N PRO A 339 5.94 -1.65 -10.85
CA PRO A 339 5.74 -2.96 -11.47
C PRO A 339 7.02 -3.66 -11.93
N GLY A 340 7.99 -2.90 -12.48
CA GLY A 340 9.29 -3.45 -12.89
C GLY A 340 10.09 -4.09 -11.75
N THR A 341 10.09 -3.47 -10.57
CA THR A 341 10.75 -4.04 -9.38
C THR A 341 10.05 -5.29 -8.89
N ILE A 342 8.71 -5.29 -8.88
CA ILE A 342 7.89 -6.44 -8.48
C ILE A 342 8.15 -7.64 -9.41
N ILE A 343 8.25 -7.39 -10.72
CA ILE A 343 8.50 -8.43 -11.72
C ILE A 343 9.91 -9.01 -11.59
N GLU A 344 10.91 -8.17 -11.32
CA GLU A 344 12.27 -8.61 -11.10
C GLU A 344 12.41 -9.42 -9.80
N ASP A 345 11.71 -9.00 -8.74
CA ASP A 345 11.59 -9.78 -7.51
C ASP A 345 10.98 -11.16 -7.79
N ALA A 346 9.88 -11.22 -8.53
CA ALA A 346 9.25 -12.48 -8.90
C ALA A 346 10.20 -13.40 -9.71
N ARG A 347 10.98 -12.85 -10.64
CA ARG A 347 12.00 -13.60 -11.39
C ARG A 347 13.06 -14.22 -10.48
N ARG A 348 13.52 -13.48 -9.46
CA ARG A 348 14.46 -13.99 -8.44
C ARG A 348 13.86 -15.12 -7.59
N HIS A 349 12.54 -15.11 -7.43
CA HIS A 349 11.76 -16.19 -6.81
C HIS A 349 11.37 -17.32 -7.78
N GLY A 350 12.00 -17.38 -8.96
CA GLY A 350 11.80 -18.47 -9.93
C GLY A 350 10.51 -18.37 -10.74
N VAL A 351 9.77 -17.26 -10.67
CA VAL A 351 8.56 -17.05 -11.47
C VAL A 351 8.95 -16.82 -12.93
N LYS A 352 8.45 -17.68 -13.83
CA LYS A 352 8.62 -17.50 -15.27
C LYS A 352 7.68 -16.39 -15.75
N VAL A 353 8.25 -15.25 -16.16
CA VAL A 353 7.50 -14.10 -16.66
C VAL A 353 7.52 -14.07 -18.19
N ARG A 354 6.35 -13.93 -18.81
CA ARG A 354 6.16 -13.78 -20.26
C ARG A 354 5.72 -12.35 -20.56
N PRO A 355 6.28 -11.70 -21.61
CA PRO A 355 6.01 -10.30 -21.93
C PRO A 355 4.55 -10.08 -22.35
N VAL A 356 4.15 -8.82 -22.48
CA VAL A 356 2.86 -8.48 -23.08
C VAL A 356 2.85 -8.98 -24.54
N ASP A 357 1.71 -9.52 -24.96
CA ASP A 357 1.46 -10.10 -26.29
C ASP A 357 -0.04 -9.98 -26.59
N VAL A 358 -0.43 -9.19 -27.57
CA VAL A 358 -1.84 -8.91 -27.90
C VAL A 358 -2.61 -10.17 -28.32
N THR A 359 -1.93 -11.22 -28.77
CA THR A 359 -2.58 -12.49 -29.16
C THR A 359 -2.94 -13.36 -27.96
N ARG A 360 -2.34 -13.09 -26.79
CA ARG A 360 -2.44 -13.94 -25.58
C ARG A 360 -2.83 -13.20 -24.31
N SER A 361 -2.48 -11.93 -24.19
CA SER A 361 -2.61 -11.14 -22.98
C SER A 361 -4.00 -10.54 -22.90
N GLY A 362 -4.60 -10.61 -21.71
CA GLY A 362 -5.73 -9.77 -21.38
C GLY A 362 -5.28 -8.35 -21.01
N TRP A 363 -6.24 -7.53 -20.58
CA TRP A 363 -5.93 -6.25 -19.95
C TRP A 363 -5.10 -6.45 -18.68
N ASP A 364 -5.57 -7.32 -17.78
CA ASP A 364 -4.89 -7.70 -16.55
C ASP A 364 -3.85 -8.80 -16.80
N SER A 365 -2.87 -8.90 -15.90
CA SER A 365 -1.88 -9.99 -15.90
C SER A 365 -2.54 -11.31 -15.52
N THR A 366 -2.11 -12.41 -16.14
CA THR A 366 -2.75 -13.73 -16.00
C THR A 366 -1.70 -14.83 -15.78
N LEU A 367 -2.18 -16.04 -15.50
CA LEU A 367 -1.33 -17.21 -15.27
C LEU A 367 -1.54 -18.24 -16.37
N GLU A 368 -0.45 -18.77 -16.92
CA GLU A 368 -0.45 -19.78 -17.97
C GLU A 368 0.15 -21.09 -17.43
N SER A 369 -0.58 -22.21 -17.53
CA SER A 369 -0.07 -23.54 -17.14
C SER A 369 1.10 -23.97 -18.04
N ARG A 370 2.08 -24.70 -17.48
CA ARG A 370 3.26 -25.19 -18.22
C ARG A 370 2.91 -26.29 -19.23
N ASP A 371 1.89 -27.12 -18.96
CA ASP A 371 1.59 -28.34 -19.73
C ASP A 371 0.43 -28.20 -20.73
N ALA A 372 -0.21 -27.02 -20.79
CA ALA A 372 -1.29 -26.77 -21.74
C ALA A 372 -0.74 -26.32 -23.10
N GLY A 373 -0.28 -27.28 -23.91
CA GLY A 373 -0.02 -27.11 -25.36
C GLY A 373 -1.26 -26.68 -26.18
N ARG A 374 -2.43 -26.58 -25.53
CA ARG A 374 -3.62 -25.87 -26.00
C ARG A 374 -4.11 -24.98 -24.85
N ALA A 375 -4.13 -23.68 -25.08
CA ALA A 375 -4.65 -22.69 -24.15
C ALA A 375 -6.03 -23.10 -23.62
N THR A 376 -6.12 -23.47 -22.34
CA THR A 376 -7.35 -23.36 -21.57
C THR A 376 -7.65 -21.86 -21.44
N ARG A 377 -8.42 -21.34 -22.39
CA ARG A 377 -8.80 -19.93 -22.54
C ARG A 377 -9.66 -19.38 -21.39
N ASP A 378 -9.90 -20.16 -20.35
CA ASP A 378 -10.74 -19.77 -19.22
C ASP A 378 -9.96 -19.11 -18.06
N ALA A 379 -8.63 -19.21 -18.05
CA ALA A 379 -7.79 -18.52 -17.05
C ALA A 379 -7.61 -17.01 -17.32
N GLY A 380 -8.12 -16.51 -18.46
CA GLY A 380 -7.85 -15.16 -18.99
C GLY A 380 -8.95 -14.11 -18.74
N ARG A 381 -10.04 -14.43 -18.04
CA ARG A 381 -11.07 -13.42 -17.72
C ARG A 381 -10.56 -12.51 -16.59
N SER A 382 -10.56 -11.19 -16.84
CA SER A 382 -10.19 -10.17 -15.86
C SER A 382 -11.01 -10.35 -14.58
N LEU A 383 -10.34 -10.50 -13.42
CA LEU A 383 -11.01 -10.68 -12.12
C LEU A 383 -11.91 -9.48 -11.76
N GLN A 384 -11.59 -8.29 -12.28
CA GLN A 384 -12.41 -7.10 -12.09
C GLN A 384 -13.77 -7.15 -12.81
N ALA A 385 -13.93 -8.00 -13.83
CA ALA A 385 -15.20 -8.12 -14.56
C ALA A 385 -16.21 -9.06 -13.86
N GLN A 386 -15.81 -9.72 -12.77
CA GLN A 386 -16.63 -10.66 -12.00
C GLN A 386 -16.75 -10.25 -10.53
N ALA A 387 -16.92 -8.96 -10.24
CA ALA A 387 -17.40 -8.51 -8.93
C ALA A 387 -18.89 -8.88 -8.71
N ALA A 388 -19.25 -10.14 -8.99
CA ALA A 388 -20.48 -10.72 -8.49
C ALA A 388 -20.27 -11.07 -7.01
N PRO A 389 -21.30 -10.96 -6.15
CA PRO A 389 -21.21 -11.40 -4.77
C PRO A 389 -20.75 -12.87 -4.73
N PRO A 390 -19.87 -13.27 -3.80
CA PRO A 390 -19.43 -14.65 -3.71
C PRO A 390 -20.66 -15.54 -3.58
N ALA A 391 -20.73 -16.58 -4.42
CA ALA A 391 -21.75 -17.61 -4.27
C ALA A 391 -21.65 -18.20 -2.85
N PRO A 392 -22.78 -18.47 -2.17
CA PRO A 392 -22.74 -19.09 -0.84
C PRO A 392 -21.96 -20.40 -0.94
N VAL A 393 -20.92 -20.52 -0.11
CA VAL A 393 -20.11 -21.73 -0.02
C VAL A 393 -21.02 -22.86 0.47
N PRO A 394 -21.20 -23.97 -0.27
CA PRO A 394 -22.03 -25.07 0.20
C PRO A 394 -21.45 -25.61 1.51
N SER A 395 -22.28 -25.64 2.54
CA SER A 395 -21.98 -26.25 3.83
C SER A 395 -22.03 -27.77 3.73
N SER A 396 -21.06 -28.38 3.06
CA SER A 396 -20.94 -29.84 3.03
C SER A 396 -19.48 -30.28 2.99
N GLY A 397 -19.01 -30.81 4.12
CA GLY A 397 -17.73 -31.52 4.29
C GLY A 397 -16.52 -30.60 4.28
N ILE A 398 -15.99 -30.27 5.46
CA ILE A 398 -14.86 -29.35 5.67
C ILE A 398 -13.57 -29.98 5.15
N PRO A 399 -12.95 -29.51 4.04
CA PRO A 399 -11.59 -29.89 3.72
C PRO A 399 -10.65 -29.12 4.65
N GLN A 400 -9.72 -29.86 5.25
CA GLN A 400 -8.79 -29.40 6.27
C GLN A 400 -7.62 -28.57 5.68
N LEU A 401 -7.10 -27.67 6.53
CA LEU A 401 -5.78 -27.02 6.51
C LEU A 401 -5.47 -26.09 5.33
N PHE A 402 -4.73 -25.02 5.64
CA PHE A 402 -3.99 -24.23 4.66
C PHE A 402 -3.09 -25.18 3.87
N PRO A 403 -3.39 -25.47 2.60
CA PRO A 403 -2.53 -26.37 1.86
C PRO A 403 -1.18 -25.68 1.71
N ARG A 404 -0.12 -26.38 2.13
CA ARG A 404 1.18 -26.14 1.51
C ARG A 404 1.09 -26.71 0.09
N PRO A 405 1.52 -25.97 -0.94
CA PRO A 405 1.46 -26.50 -2.30
C PRO A 405 2.21 -27.83 -2.34
N ALA A 406 1.57 -28.87 -2.87
CA ALA A 406 2.24 -30.14 -3.07
C ALA A 406 3.48 -29.92 -3.93
N SER A 407 4.65 -30.42 -3.52
CA SER A 407 5.95 -30.14 -4.16
C SER A 407 6.05 -30.54 -5.65
N ARG A 408 5.01 -31.19 -6.19
CA ARG A 408 4.90 -31.68 -7.56
C ARG A 408 4.07 -30.79 -8.50
N VAL A 409 3.44 -29.71 -8.03
CA VAL A 409 2.64 -28.83 -8.91
C VAL A 409 3.58 -27.89 -9.67
N ALA A 410 3.61 -28.03 -10.99
CA ALA A 410 4.36 -27.13 -11.86
C ALA A 410 3.87 -25.68 -11.69
N HIS A 411 4.77 -24.78 -11.28
CA HIS A 411 4.43 -23.36 -11.13
C HIS A 411 3.93 -22.77 -12.46
N PRO A 412 2.77 -22.07 -12.47
CA PRO A 412 2.29 -21.40 -13.67
C PRO A 412 3.25 -20.26 -14.05
N ALA A 413 3.33 -19.98 -15.35
CA ALA A 413 4.06 -18.80 -15.85
C ALA A 413 3.16 -17.57 -15.76
N LEU A 414 3.71 -16.44 -15.30
CA LEU A 414 3.04 -15.14 -15.29
C LEU A 414 3.04 -14.56 -16.71
N ARG A 415 1.87 -14.21 -17.25
CA ARG A 415 1.71 -13.40 -18.46
C ARG A 415 1.42 -11.96 -18.06
N LEU A 416 2.26 -11.03 -18.52
CA LEU A 416 2.04 -9.60 -18.29
C LEU A 416 0.80 -9.11 -19.04
N GLY A 417 -0.04 -8.34 -18.35
CA GLY A 417 -1.25 -7.73 -18.92
C GLY A 417 -0.94 -6.48 -19.75
N ILE A 418 -1.81 -6.18 -20.72
CA ILE A 418 -1.72 -5.00 -21.59
C ILE A 418 -1.74 -3.69 -20.77
N ARG A 419 -2.36 -3.69 -19.59
CA ARG A 419 -2.40 -2.53 -18.68
C ARG A 419 -1.02 -1.98 -18.27
N LEU A 420 0.04 -2.77 -18.41
CA LEU A 420 1.41 -2.36 -18.08
C LEU A 420 2.05 -1.52 -19.19
N VAL A 421 1.46 -1.50 -20.39
CA VAL A 421 1.92 -0.65 -21.49
C VAL A 421 1.55 0.80 -21.19
N ARG A 422 2.57 1.64 -21.02
CA ARG A 422 2.42 3.08 -20.75
C ARG A 422 1.72 3.76 -21.93
N GLY A 423 0.78 4.65 -21.59
CA GLY A 423 -0.02 5.37 -22.58
C GLY A 423 -1.36 4.73 -22.89
N LEU A 424 -1.65 3.54 -22.35
CA LEU A 424 -2.98 2.93 -22.41
C LEU A 424 -3.80 3.28 -21.16
N GLY A 425 -5.05 3.68 -21.36
CA GLY A 425 -5.99 4.07 -20.30
C GLY A 425 -7.31 3.27 -20.32
N PRO A 426 -8.29 3.68 -19.51
CA PRO A 426 -9.60 3.00 -19.41
C PRO A 426 -10.32 2.85 -20.76
N ALA A 427 -10.26 3.85 -21.64
CA ALA A 427 -10.85 3.76 -22.98
C ALA A 427 -10.23 2.62 -23.81
N ALA A 428 -8.89 2.51 -23.82
CA ALA A 428 -8.19 1.44 -24.52
C ALA A 428 -8.54 0.05 -23.96
N ARG A 429 -8.77 -0.06 -22.63
CA ARG A 429 -9.26 -1.29 -22.01
C ARG A 429 -10.61 -1.70 -22.57
N GLU A 430 -11.59 -0.80 -22.55
CA GLU A 430 -12.96 -1.07 -22.99
C GLU A 430 -12.98 -1.47 -24.46
N GLN A 431 -12.27 -0.71 -25.29
CA GLN A 431 -12.09 -0.95 -26.73
C GLN A 431 -11.51 -2.34 -27.03
N LEU A 432 -10.39 -2.69 -26.39
CA LEU A 432 -9.76 -4.01 -26.56
C LEU A 432 -10.68 -5.14 -26.07
N GLN A 433 -11.34 -4.96 -24.93
CA GLN A 433 -12.26 -5.97 -24.38
C GLN A 433 -13.49 -6.18 -25.28
N GLN A 434 -14.06 -5.11 -25.82
CA GLN A 434 -15.18 -5.17 -26.75
C GLN A 434 -14.77 -5.89 -28.05
N ALA A 435 -13.63 -5.50 -28.63
CA ALA A 435 -13.12 -6.11 -29.86
C ALA A 435 -12.85 -7.61 -29.69
N LEU A 436 -12.25 -8.01 -28.56
CA LEU A 436 -12.02 -9.42 -28.22
C LEU A 436 -13.33 -10.18 -27.96
N GLY A 437 -14.31 -9.56 -27.32
CA GLY A 437 -15.61 -10.17 -27.03
C GLY A 437 -16.45 -10.45 -28.29
N GLN A 438 -16.36 -9.58 -29.30
CA GLN A 438 -17.13 -9.72 -30.54
C GLN A 438 -16.50 -10.66 -31.57
N GLY A 439 -15.16 -10.62 -31.73
CA GLY A 439 -14.48 -11.34 -32.81
C GLY A 439 -13.40 -12.34 -32.36
N GLY A 440 -13.24 -12.56 -31.06
CA GLY A 440 -12.19 -13.43 -30.51
C GLY A 440 -10.77 -12.89 -30.68
N PRO A 441 -9.73 -13.73 -30.55
CA PRO A 441 -8.33 -13.32 -30.62
C PRO A 441 -7.96 -12.64 -31.94
N PHE A 442 -7.12 -11.63 -31.86
CA PHE A 442 -6.59 -10.93 -33.03
C PHE A 442 -5.69 -11.84 -33.87
N ARG A 443 -5.87 -11.80 -35.19
CA ARG A 443 -5.17 -12.69 -36.14
C ARG A 443 -4.02 -12.00 -36.86
N SER A 444 -4.07 -10.67 -36.97
CA SER A 444 -3.05 -9.85 -37.61
C SER A 444 -3.07 -8.42 -37.04
N ILE A 445 -2.05 -7.63 -37.37
CA ILE A 445 -2.01 -6.20 -37.04
C ILE A 445 -3.18 -5.47 -37.74
N HIS A 446 -3.51 -5.83 -38.97
CA HIS A 446 -4.65 -5.24 -39.69
C HIS A 446 -6.00 -5.56 -39.02
N ASP A 447 -6.19 -6.80 -38.55
CA ASP A 447 -7.38 -7.21 -37.80
C ASP A 447 -7.50 -6.45 -36.47
N LEU A 448 -6.38 -6.20 -35.78
CA LEU A 448 -6.34 -5.36 -34.58
C LEU A 448 -6.75 -3.91 -34.88
N VAL A 449 -6.13 -3.27 -35.87
CA VAL A 449 -6.41 -1.87 -36.22
C VAL A 449 -7.86 -1.69 -36.65
N ALA A 450 -8.39 -2.61 -37.46
CA ALA A 450 -9.77 -2.53 -37.95
C ALA A 450 -10.83 -2.71 -36.86
N ARG A 451 -10.58 -3.56 -35.84
CA ARG A 451 -11.58 -3.93 -34.84
C ARG A 451 -11.45 -3.22 -33.50
N ALA A 452 -10.23 -2.86 -33.10
CA ALA A 452 -10.01 -2.35 -31.74
C ALA A 452 -10.46 -0.91 -31.57
N GLY A 453 -10.52 -0.10 -32.64
CA GLY A 453 -10.89 1.32 -32.54
C GLY A 453 -9.93 2.15 -31.68
N LEU A 454 -8.70 1.65 -31.48
CA LEU A 454 -7.66 2.34 -30.74
C LEU A 454 -7.15 3.55 -31.53
N ASP A 455 -6.78 4.62 -30.83
CA ASP A 455 -6.10 5.74 -31.46
C ASP A 455 -4.64 5.39 -31.86
N GLN A 456 -4.06 6.19 -32.75
CA GLN A 456 -2.70 5.99 -33.24
C GLN A 456 -1.67 5.93 -32.11
N ARG A 457 -1.88 6.70 -31.03
CA ARG A 457 -0.99 6.74 -29.88
C ARG A 457 -0.99 5.40 -29.14
N ALA A 458 -2.15 4.80 -28.91
CA ALA A 458 -2.30 3.50 -28.27
C ALA A 458 -1.75 2.37 -29.14
N LEU A 459 -2.02 2.38 -30.44
CA LEU A 459 -1.48 1.40 -31.39
C LEU A 459 0.05 1.45 -31.44
N ARG A 460 0.63 2.66 -31.52
CA ARG A 460 2.08 2.85 -31.46
C ARG A 460 2.66 2.34 -30.14
N ALA A 461 1.97 2.57 -29.02
CA ALA A 461 2.42 2.08 -27.72
C ALA A 461 2.46 0.54 -27.65
N LEU A 462 1.47 -0.14 -28.24
CA LEU A 462 1.46 -1.61 -28.36
C LEU A 462 2.61 -2.12 -29.24
N ALA A 463 2.92 -1.44 -30.34
CA ALA A 463 4.02 -1.82 -31.22
C ALA A 463 5.40 -1.58 -30.56
N GLU A 464 5.62 -0.41 -29.94
CA GLU A 464 6.88 -0.05 -29.28
C GLU A 464 7.18 -0.91 -28.04
N SER A 465 6.13 -1.43 -27.38
CA SER A 465 6.25 -2.36 -26.24
C SER A 465 6.55 -3.82 -26.64
N GLY A 466 6.58 -4.14 -27.94
CA GLY A 466 6.75 -5.51 -28.42
C GLY A 466 5.50 -6.38 -28.29
N ALA A 467 4.35 -5.80 -27.91
CA ALA A 467 3.10 -6.55 -27.75
C ALA A 467 2.55 -7.12 -29.08
N LEU A 468 3.04 -6.62 -30.22
CA LEU A 468 2.66 -7.05 -31.57
C LEU A 468 3.67 -8.02 -32.22
N ASP A 469 4.76 -8.38 -31.52
CA ASP A 469 5.86 -9.19 -32.08
C ASP A 469 5.40 -10.57 -32.57
N ALA A 470 4.31 -11.10 -31.99
CA ALA A 470 3.71 -12.38 -32.40
C ALA A 470 3.14 -12.38 -33.83
N PHE A 471 2.83 -11.22 -34.41
CA PHE A 471 2.33 -11.10 -35.78
C PHE A 471 3.42 -11.05 -36.85
N VAL A 472 4.69 -11.02 -36.45
CA VAL A 472 5.87 -10.97 -37.32
C VAL A 472 6.89 -12.04 -36.91
N PRO A 473 6.49 -13.32 -36.79
CA PRO A 473 7.37 -14.36 -36.27
C PRO A 473 8.60 -14.62 -37.16
N ASP A 474 8.45 -14.42 -38.47
CA ASP A 474 9.48 -14.62 -39.49
C ASP A 474 10.60 -13.59 -39.42
N GLU A 475 10.38 -12.47 -38.73
CA GLU A 475 11.41 -11.46 -38.52
C GLU A 475 12.32 -11.84 -37.34
N PRO A 476 13.65 -11.58 -37.45
CA PRO A 476 14.55 -11.62 -36.31
C PRO A 476 14.03 -10.73 -35.18
N VAL A 477 14.20 -11.15 -33.92
CA VAL A 477 13.71 -10.43 -32.72
C VAL A 477 14.10 -8.95 -32.76
N ALA A 478 15.31 -8.64 -33.19
CA ALA A 478 15.82 -7.28 -33.30
C ALA A 478 15.07 -6.39 -34.32
N ARG A 479 14.33 -6.96 -35.28
CA ARG A 479 13.53 -6.21 -36.27
C ARG A 479 12.04 -6.17 -35.97
N ARG A 480 11.52 -7.09 -35.15
CA ARG A 480 10.07 -7.29 -34.94
C ARG A 480 9.32 -6.01 -34.59
N ARG A 481 9.80 -5.20 -33.65
CA ARG A 481 9.12 -3.95 -33.24
C ARG A 481 9.04 -2.92 -34.36
N ARG A 482 10.14 -2.72 -35.08
CA ARG A 482 10.16 -1.80 -36.22
C ARG A 482 9.22 -2.31 -37.31
N THR A 483 9.25 -3.61 -37.63
CA THR A 483 8.31 -4.22 -38.59
C THR A 483 6.86 -4.08 -38.16
N ALA A 484 6.55 -4.32 -36.89
CA ALA A 484 5.21 -4.17 -36.34
C ALA A 484 4.71 -2.72 -36.41
N LEU A 485 5.57 -1.74 -36.10
CA LEU A 485 5.25 -0.31 -36.26
C LEU A 485 4.90 0.06 -37.69
N TRP A 486 5.67 -0.42 -38.67
CA TRP A 486 5.39 -0.14 -40.08
C TRP A 486 4.11 -0.81 -40.56
N ARG A 487 3.89 -2.09 -40.21
CA ARG A 487 2.63 -2.79 -40.54
C ARG A 487 1.41 -2.15 -39.88
N MET A 488 1.58 -1.55 -38.71
CA MET A 488 0.53 -0.77 -38.04
C MET A 488 0.22 0.50 -38.81
N LEU A 489 1.22 1.27 -39.24
CA LEU A 489 1.02 2.48 -40.06
C LEU A 489 0.38 2.17 -41.41
N GLU A 490 0.78 1.06 -42.04
CA GLU A 490 0.17 0.54 -43.26
C GLU A 490 -1.31 0.21 -43.06
N ALA A 491 -1.65 -0.49 -41.97
CA ALA A 491 -3.04 -0.83 -41.64
C ALA A 491 -3.89 0.39 -41.27
N GLU A 492 -3.34 1.41 -40.61
CA GLU A 492 -4.05 2.67 -40.31
C GLU A 492 -4.40 3.47 -41.57
N ARG A 493 -3.59 3.36 -42.64
CA ARG A 493 -3.89 4.02 -43.92
C ARG A 493 -5.13 3.43 -44.59
N GLY A 494 -5.35 2.12 -44.43
CA GLY A 494 -6.41 1.37 -45.11
C GLY A 494 -6.27 1.35 -46.64
N ASP A 495 -7.30 0.87 -47.35
CA ASP A 495 -7.45 1.10 -48.78
C ASP A 495 -7.69 2.59 -48.98
N ALA A 496 -6.62 3.30 -49.33
CA ALA A 496 -6.65 4.75 -49.49
C ALA A 496 -7.83 5.13 -50.41
N GLY A 497 -8.75 5.95 -49.91
CA GLY A 497 -9.92 6.42 -50.65
C GLY A 497 -9.52 7.15 -51.95
N PRO A 498 -10.48 7.73 -52.69
CA PRO A 498 -10.28 8.21 -54.07
C PRO A 498 -9.18 9.27 -54.30
N LEU A 499 -8.51 9.77 -53.26
CA LEU A 499 -7.37 10.71 -53.30
C LEU A 499 -6.00 10.02 -53.08
N ALA A 500 -5.94 8.70 -53.11
CA ALA A 500 -4.75 7.87 -52.86
C ALA A 500 -3.51 8.02 -53.75
N PRO A 501 -3.57 8.38 -55.06
CA PRO A 501 -2.48 8.04 -55.98
C PRO A 501 -1.24 8.94 -55.89
N ALA A 502 -1.12 9.83 -54.90
CA ALA A 502 0.01 10.77 -54.80
C ALA A 502 0.94 10.57 -53.59
N ALA A 503 0.68 9.58 -52.71
CA ALA A 503 1.56 9.30 -51.56
C ALA A 503 2.31 7.98 -51.79
N PRO A 504 3.64 7.94 -51.62
CA PRO A 504 4.45 6.74 -51.86
C PRO A 504 3.88 5.54 -51.12
N ASP A 505 3.98 4.36 -51.73
CA ASP A 505 3.58 3.10 -51.12
C ASP A 505 4.29 2.96 -49.77
N LEU A 506 3.53 3.00 -48.68
CA LEU A 506 4.00 2.70 -47.33
C LEU A 506 4.10 1.17 -47.21
N THR A 507 4.87 0.55 -48.10
CA THR A 507 5.26 -0.84 -47.95
C THR A 507 6.34 -0.90 -46.88
N VAL A 508 6.31 -1.94 -46.04
CA VAL A 508 7.38 -2.21 -45.08
C VAL A 508 8.71 -2.19 -45.85
N PRO A 509 9.67 -1.29 -45.51
CA PRO A 509 10.91 -1.20 -46.27
C PRO A 509 11.62 -2.56 -46.30
N ALA A 510 12.01 -3.01 -47.50
CA ALA A 510 12.61 -4.33 -47.69
C ALA A 510 13.85 -4.57 -46.80
N HIS A 511 14.56 -3.50 -46.42
CA HIS A 511 15.65 -3.53 -45.45
C HIS A 511 15.40 -2.51 -44.35
N MET A 512 14.83 -2.97 -43.23
CA MET A 512 14.80 -2.17 -42.01
C MET A 512 16.00 -2.47 -41.12
N PRO A 513 16.64 -1.42 -40.55
CA PRO A 513 17.72 -1.62 -39.62
C PRO A 513 17.21 -2.38 -38.39
N ALA A 514 17.99 -3.34 -37.92
CA ALA A 514 17.73 -4.00 -36.64
C ALA A 514 17.89 -3.01 -35.49
N MET A 515 17.09 -3.16 -34.44
CA MET A 515 17.32 -2.47 -33.18
C MET A 515 18.50 -3.10 -32.47
N ALA A 516 19.45 -2.29 -32.01
CA ALA A 516 20.51 -2.76 -31.14
C ALA A 516 19.92 -3.24 -29.79
N PRO A 517 20.59 -4.15 -29.06
CA PRO A 517 20.10 -4.62 -27.76
C PRO A 517 19.77 -3.49 -26.78
N VAL A 518 20.60 -2.44 -26.75
CA VAL A 518 20.36 -1.24 -25.93
C VAL A 518 19.09 -0.48 -26.32
N GLU A 519 18.75 -0.44 -27.61
CA GLU A 519 17.53 0.21 -28.10
C GLU A 519 16.28 -0.59 -27.69
N LEU A 520 16.35 -1.92 -27.74
CA LEU A 520 15.25 -2.80 -27.29
C LEU A 520 15.01 -2.62 -25.78
N THR A 521 16.07 -2.71 -24.98
CA THR A 521 15.98 -2.48 -23.53
C THR A 521 15.46 -1.08 -23.20
N ALA A 522 15.94 -0.04 -23.90
CA ALA A 522 15.45 1.32 -23.69
C ALA A 522 13.96 1.47 -24.05
N ALA A 523 13.50 0.79 -25.11
CA ALA A 523 12.09 0.76 -25.48
C ALA A 523 11.25 -0.01 -24.43
N ASP A 524 11.75 -1.12 -23.90
CA ASP A 524 11.04 -1.88 -22.86
C ASP A 524 10.88 -1.08 -21.56
N TYR A 525 11.93 -0.41 -21.10
CA TYR A 525 11.85 0.48 -19.93
C TYR A 525 10.93 1.68 -20.18
N ARG A 526 10.96 2.24 -21.40
CA ARG A 526 10.08 3.37 -21.76
C ARG A 526 8.62 2.95 -21.77
N MET A 527 8.31 1.78 -22.33
CA MET A 527 6.94 1.37 -22.63
C MET A 527 6.30 0.52 -21.55
N THR A 528 7.06 -0.30 -20.83
CA THR A 528 6.53 -1.20 -19.80
C THR A 528 7.23 -1.02 -18.45
N GLY A 529 8.39 -0.37 -18.42
CA GLY A 529 9.20 -0.19 -17.21
C GLY A 529 9.96 -1.44 -16.79
N ILE A 530 10.05 -2.44 -17.66
CA ILE A 530 10.68 -3.76 -17.47
C ILE A 530 11.62 -3.98 -18.66
N SER A 531 12.62 -4.88 -18.58
CA SER A 531 13.37 -5.39 -19.73
C SER A 531 13.61 -6.89 -19.63
#